data_AF-A0A0S7EQ19-F1
#
_entry.id   AF-A0A0S7EQ19-F1
#
_cell.length_a   1.000
_cell.length_b   1.000
_cell.length_c   1.000
_cell.angle_alpha   90.00
_cell.angle_beta   90.00
_cell.angle_gamma   90.00
#
_symmetry.space_group_name_H-M   'P 1'
#
loop_
_entity.id
_entity.type
_entity.pdbx_description
1 polymer ?
#
loop_
_entity_poly.entity_id
_entity_poly.type
_entity_poly.pdbx_seq_one_letter_code
_entity_poly.pdbx_strand_id
1 'polypeptide(L)'
;LAMKNPLHRKKLQLSLKSICSKQPEKSAELDYVWVTRWLDDIGLPQYKDQFNDGRVDGQMLQYLTVNDLLFLKVTSQLHHLSIKCAIHVLHVNKFNPNCLRRRPGNENEFSPSEVVQWSNHRVMEWLRSVDLAEYAPNLRGSGVHGGLIMLEPRFTSDTMAMLLNISPQKTLLRRHLNTNFNNLVGVQAQ
;
A
#
# COMPACT_ATOMS: atom_id res chain seq x y z
N LEU A 1 -8.99 16.81 29.23
CA LEU A 1 -9.55 16.07 28.07
C LEU A 1 -9.40 14.57 28.31
N ALA A 2 -10.44 13.89 28.81
CA ALA A 2 -10.41 12.43 29.05
C ALA A 2 -10.66 11.65 27.75
N MET A 3 -9.79 11.81 26.75
CA MET A 3 -9.87 11.05 25.51
C MET A 3 -9.54 9.59 25.80
N LYS A 4 -10.51 8.69 25.59
CA LYS A 4 -10.35 7.25 25.83
C LYS A 4 -9.59 6.55 24.69
N ASN A 5 -9.82 6.97 23.44
CA ASN A 5 -9.18 6.37 22.27
C ASN A 5 -7.68 6.77 22.19
N PRO A 6 -6.74 5.80 22.20
CA PRO A 6 -5.31 6.08 22.12
C PRO A 6 -4.90 6.80 20.83
N LEU A 7 -5.55 6.52 19.70
CA LEU A 7 -5.26 7.14 18.41
C LEU A 7 -5.65 8.63 18.40
N HIS A 8 -6.77 9.00 19.02
CA HIS A 8 -7.16 10.41 19.16
C HIS A 8 -6.18 11.18 20.04
N ARG A 9 -5.70 10.56 21.12
CA ARG A 9 -4.63 11.14 21.96
C ARG A 9 -3.35 11.35 21.15
N LYS A 10 -2.94 10.33 20.38
CA LYS A 10 -1.75 10.39 19.54
C LYS A 10 -1.85 11.48 18.47
N LYS A 11 -3.00 11.59 17.78
CA LYS A 11 -3.28 12.65 16.81
C LYS A 11 -3.03 14.04 17.42
N LEU A 12 -3.67 14.32 18.57
CA LEU A 12 -3.52 15.60 19.25
C LEU A 12 -2.07 15.87 19.65
N GLN A 13 -1.37 14.87 20.18
CA GLN A 13 0.04 14.99 20.56
C GLN A 13 0.94 15.33 19.36
N LEU A 14 0.71 14.72 18.20
CA LEU A 14 1.46 15.01 16.98
C LEU A 14 1.15 16.42 16.46
N SER A 15 -0.12 16.82 16.44
CA SER A 15 -0.52 18.17 16.01
C SER A 15 0.09 19.26 16.90
N LEU A 16 0.09 19.07 18.23
CA LEU A 16 0.74 20.00 19.16
C LEU A 16 2.24 20.10 18.93
N LYS A 17 2.93 18.97 18.71
CA LYS A 17 4.37 18.96 18.40
C LYS A 17 4.69 19.73 17.12
N SER A 18 3.87 19.58 16.08
CA SER A 18 4.05 20.28 14.80
C SER A 18 3.83 21.80 14.93
N ILE A 19 2.84 22.22 15.72
CA ILE A 19 2.63 23.65 16.02
C ILE A 19 3.85 24.23 16.75
N CYS A 20 4.39 23.51 17.74
CA CYS A 20 5.56 23.96 18.49
C CYS A 20 6.84 24.00 17.65
N SER A 21 7.02 23.07 16.69
CA SER A 21 8.21 23.02 15.85
C SER A 21 8.24 24.08 14.74
N LYS A 22 7.11 24.76 14.46
CA LYS A 22 6.94 25.75 13.37
C LYS A 22 7.37 25.22 11.99
N GLN A 23 7.41 23.91 11.81
CA GLN A 23 7.75 23.25 10.55
C GLN A 23 6.46 22.69 9.94
N PRO A 24 5.93 23.29 8.87
CA PRO A 24 4.78 22.73 8.18
C PRO A 24 5.19 21.43 7.48
N GLU A 25 4.61 20.31 7.90
CA GLU A 25 4.83 19.01 7.26
C GLU A 25 3.81 18.79 6.14
N LYS A 26 4.27 18.39 4.94
CA LYS A 26 3.38 18.05 3.83
C LYS A 26 2.38 16.95 4.15
N SER A 27 2.74 16.03 5.04
CA SER A 27 1.85 14.98 5.55
C SER A 27 0.63 15.51 6.31
N ALA A 28 0.70 16.73 6.87
CA ALA A 28 -0.42 17.36 7.57
C ALA A 28 -1.51 17.87 6.60
N GLU A 29 -1.21 18.00 5.31
CA GLU A 29 -2.20 18.34 4.27
C GLU A 29 -3.12 17.14 3.94
N LEU A 30 -2.74 15.92 4.35
CA LEU A 30 -3.50 14.70 4.08
C LEU A 30 -4.40 14.39 5.27
N ASP A 31 -5.68 14.75 5.18
CA ASP A 31 -6.65 14.50 6.23
C ASP A 31 -7.02 13.00 6.35
N TYR A 32 -7.81 12.67 7.38
CA TYR A 32 -8.22 11.28 7.61
C TYR A 32 -9.17 10.75 6.51
N VAL A 33 -9.89 11.63 5.80
CA VAL A 33 -10.75 11.23 4.69
C VAL A 33 -9.88 10.81 3.50
N TRP A 34 -8.82 11.55 3.20
CA TRP A 34 -7.82 11.16 2.22
C TRP A 34 -7.19 9.81 2.59
N VAL A 35 -6.80 9.59 3.86
CA VAL A 35 -6.23 8.31 4.31
C VAL A 35 -7.20 7.14 4.08
N THR A 36 -8.50 7.34 4.34
CA THR A 36 -9.49 6.29 4.07
C THR A 36 -9.61 5.94 2.58
N ARG A 37 -9.45 6.91 1.67
CA ARG A 37 -9.41 6.66 0.21
C ARG A 37 -8.09 6.00 -0.20
N TRP A 38 -6.98 6.42 0.39
CA TRP A 38 -5.67 5.83 0.17
C TRP A 38 -5.63 4.33 0.53
N LEU A 39 -6.42 3.89 1.51
CA LEU A 39 -6.59 2.46 1.79
C LEU A 39 -7.15 1.66 0.60
N ASP A 40 -7.98 2.25 -0.27
CA ASP A 40 -8.37 1.59 -1.53
C ASP A 40 -7.17 1.46 -2.47
N ASP A 41 -6.38 2.53 -2.59
CA ASP A 41 -5.25 2.58 -3.52
C ASP A 41 -4.17 1.57 -3.17
N ILE A 42 -4.00 1.23 -1.88
CA ILE A 42 -3.03 0.22 -1.45
C ILE A 42 -3.65 -1.18 -1.32
N GLY A 43 -4.94 -1.34 -1.63
CA GLY A 43 -5.62 -2.64 -1.62
C GLY A 43 -6.03 -3.14 -0.23
N LEU A 44 -6.28 -2.25 0.73
CA LEU A 44 -6.73 -2.56 2.10
C LEU A 44 -8.05 -1.85 2.50
N PRO A 45 -9.11 -1.90 1.66
CA PRO A 45 -10.37 -1.21 1.95
C PRO A 45 -11.07 -1.70 3.23
N GLN A 46 -10.80 -2.92 3.68
CA GLN A 46 -11.41 -3.51 4.88
C GLN A 46 -11.06 -2.80 6.19
N TYR A 47 -10.03 -1.95 6.21
CA TYR A 47 -9.60 -1.22 7.41
C TYR A 47 -10.15 0.21 7.50
N LYS A 48 -10.95 0.64 6.50
CA LYS A 48 -11.45 2.01 6.40
C LYS A 48 -12.17 2.49 7.64
N ASP A 49 -13.08 1.68 8.16
CA ASP A 49 -13.88 2.06 9.32
C ASP A 49 -13.00 2.30 10.55
N GLN A 50 -12.03 1.43 10.80
CA GLN A 50 -11.12 1.58 11.94
C GLN A 50 -10.20 2.80 11.79
N PHE A 51 -9.69 3.06 10.59
CA PHE A 51 -8.87 4.25 10.33
C PHE A 51 -9.69 5.55 10.42
N ASN A 52 -10.93 5.53 9.91
CA ASN A 52 -11.86 6.66 10.01
C ASN A 52 -12.23 6.96 11.46
N ASP A 53 -12.62 5.94 12.23
CA ASP A 53 -12.98 6.08 13.65
C ASP A 53 -11.77 6.52 14.48
N GLY A 54 -10.58 6.03 14.14
CA GLY A 54 -9.30 6.46 14.72
C GLY A 54 -8.84 7.86 14.31
N ARG A 55 -9.50 8.49 13.32
CA ARG A 55 -9.12 9.78 12.71
C ARG A 55 -7.66 9.82 12.23
N VAL A 56 -7.18 8.69 11.72
CA VAL A 56 -5.81 8.51 11.23
C VAL A 56 -5.59 9.39 10.01
N ASP A 57 -4.72 10.39 10.12
CA ASP A 57 -4.34 11.31 9.04
C ASP A 57 -2.91 11.04 8.54
N GLY A 58 -2.45 11.79 7.54
CA GLY A 58 -1.11 11.63 6.97
C GLY A 58 0.01 11.90 7.97
N GLN A 59 -0.18 12.81 8.93
CA GLN A 59 0.78 13.02 9.99
C GLN A 59 0.90 11.77 10.87
N MET A 60 -0.21 11.15 11.25
CA MET A 60 -0.21 9.90 12.00
C MET A 60 0.42 8.75 11.24
N LEU A 61 0.21 8.64 9.91
CA LEU A 61 0.80 7.58 9.08
C LEU A 61 2.32 7.46 9.29
N GLN A 62 3.03 8.59 9.37
CA GLN A 62 4.48 8.64 9.61
C GLN A 62 4.93 7.98 10.91
N TYR A 63 4.05 7.93 11.90
CA TYR A 63 4.36 7.53 13.26
C TYR A 63 3.55 6.32 13.73
N LEU A 64 2.86 5.61 12.82
CA LEU A 64 2.14 4.39 13.18
C LEU A 64 3.13 3.34 13.71
N THR A 65 2.80 2.79 14.87
CA THR A 65 3.51 1.66 15.48
C THR A 65 2.76 0.36 15.23
N VAL A 66 3.41 -0.78 15.47
CA VAL A 66 2.76 -2.10 15.42
C VAL A 66 1.53 -2.14 16.34
N ASN A 67 1.61 -1.56 17.54
CA ASN A 67 0.48 -1.51 18.48
C ASN A 67 -0.70 -0.67 17.94
N ASP A 68 -0.42 0.42 17.22
CA ASP A 68 -1.47 1.20 16.57
C ASP A 68 -2.15 0.38 15.46
N LEU A 69 -1.36 -0.34 14.66
CA LEU A 69 -1.89 -1.23 13.62
C LEU A 69 -2.77 -2.34 14.21
N LEU A 70 -2.35 -2.96 15.32
CA LEU A 70 -3.16 -3.95 16.05
C LEU A 70 -4.45 -3.33 16.58
N PHE A 71 -4.40 -2.10 17.11
CA PHE A 71 -5.59 -1.37 17.56
C PHE A 71 -6.54 -1.06 16.39
N LEU A 72 -5.99 -0.81 15.20
CA LEU A 72 -6.72 -0.64 13.94
C LEU A 72 -7.19 -1.96 13.32
N LYS A 73 -7.06 -3.09 14.05
CA LYS A 73 -7.42 -4.45 13.63
C LYS A 73 -6.61 -4.97 12.43
N VAL A 74 -5.47 -4.35 12.13
CA VAL A 74 -4.51 -4.87 11.16
C VAL A 74 -3.65 -5.90 11.87
N THR A 75 -4.01 -7.18 11.77
CA THR A 75 -3.30 -8.30 12.43
C THR A 75 -2.39 -9.09 11.49
N SER A 76 -2.63 -9.02 10.19
CA SER A 76 -1.83 -9.70 9.18
C SER A 76 -0.43 -9.08 9.06
N GLN A 77 0.60 -9.92 9.17
CA GLN A 77 1.99 -9.49 8.97
C GLN A 77 2.22 -8.94 7.55
N LEU A 78 1.59 -9.55 6.54
CA LEU A 78 1.65 -9.04 5.16
C LEU A 78 1.04 -7.63 5.07
N HIS A 79 -0.06 -7.37 5.76
CA HIS A 79 -0.68 -6.04 5.75
C HIS A 79 0.17 -5.00 6.49
N HIS A 80 0.93 -5.40 7.52
CA HIS A 80 1.93 -4.50 8.14
C HIS A 80 3.01 -4.09 7.14
N LEU A 81 3.54 -5.07 6.40
CA LEU A 81 4.53 -4.81 5.34
C LEU A 81 3.94 -3.93 4.23
N SER A 82 2.72 -4.22 3.78
CA SER A 82 1.99 -3.40 2.82
C SER A 82 1.89 -1.94 3.27
N ILE A 83 1.39 -1.70 4.48
CA ILE A 83 1.23 -0.33 5.01
C ILE A 83 2.59 0.36 5.14
N LYS A 84 3.62 -0.36 5.62
CA LYS A 84 4.99 0.17 5.74
C LYS A 84 5.55 0.60 4.36
N CYS A 85 5.45 -0.26 3.36
CA CYS A 85 5.90 0.04 1.99
C CYS A 85 5.13 1.22 1.41
N ALA A 86 3.80 1.26 1.59
CA ALA A 86 2.99 2.37 1.09
C ALA A 86 3.33 3.72 1.75
N ILE A 87 3.61 3.72 3.06
CA ILE A 87 4.10 4.92 3.78
C ILE A 87 5.48 5.34 3.24
N HIS A 88 6.36 4.37 2.95
CA HIS A 88 7.65 4.68 2.31
C HIS A 88 7.46 5.34 0.95
N VAL A 89 6.54 4.84 0.12
CA VAL A 89 6.19 5.46 -1.17
C VAL A 89 5.69 6.89 -0.98
N LEU A 90 4.84 7.16 0.02
CA LEU A 90 4.43 8.53 0.33
C LEU A 90 5.63 9.41 0.72
N HIS A 91 6.53 8.90 1.56
CA HIS A 91 7.67 9.66 2.05
C HIS A 91 8.62 10.07 0.92
N VAL A 92 9.02 9.15 0.05
CA VAL A 92 9.90 9.45 -1.09
C VAL A 92 9.24 10.37 -2.12
N ASN A 93 7.90 10.37 -2.17
CA ASN A 93 7.10 11.30 -2.98
C ASN A 93 6.65 12.56 -2.22
N LYS A 94 7.30 12.87 -1.09
CA LYS A 94 7.05 14.10 -0.29
C LYS A 94 5.58 14.30 0.11
N PHE A 95 4.88 13.20 0.40
CA PHE A 95 3.46 13.17 0.74
C PHE A 95 2.55 13.81 -0.32
N ASN A 96 2.93 13.76 -1.60
CA ASN A 96 2.06 14.17 -2.69
C ASN A 96 0.78 13.29 -2.70
N PRO A 97 -0.42 13.87 -2.56
CA PRO A 97 -1.69 13.11 -2.51
C PRO A 97 -1.99 12.30 -3.77
N ASN A 98 -1.32 12.59 -4.89
CA ASN A 98 -1.51 11.96 -6.19
C ASN A 98 -0.31 11.09 -6.62
N CYS A 99 0.56 10.67 -5.69
CA CYS A 99 1.73 9.87 -6.04
C CYS A 99 1.35 8.46 -6.52
N LEU A 100 0.28 7.85 -5.99
CA LEU A 100 -0.17 6.54 -6.45
C LEU A 100 -0.95 6.67 -7.76
N ARG A 101 -0.59 5.83 -8.75
CA ARG A 101 -1.16 5.87 -10.10
C ARG A 101 -2.12 4.70 -10.30
N ARG A 102 -3.35 5.03 -10.73
CA ARG A 102 -4.34 4.05 -11.22
C ARG A 102 -4.20 3.78 -12.72
N ARG A 103 -3.81 4.81 -13.48
CA ARG A 103 -3.62 4.78 -14.94
C ARG A 103 -2.34 5.56 -15.29
N PRO A 104 -1.22 4.90 -15.59
CA PRO A 104 -0.05 5.59 -16.14
C PRO A 104 -0.34 6.08 -17.57
N GLY A 105 0.44 7.06 -18.04
CA GLY A 105 0.23 7.67 -19.36
C GLY A 105 0.63 6.77 -20.54
N ASN A 106 1.49 5.76 -20.32
CA ASN A 106 1.92 4.82 -21.34
C ASN A 106 1.69 3.38 -20.82
N GLU A 107 1.00 2.54 -21.59
CA GLU A 107 0.53 1.21 -21.14
C GLU A 107 1.45 0.04 -21.53
N ASN A 108 2.48 0.27 -22.33
CA ASN A 108 3.26 -0.82 -22.93
C ASN A 108 4.69 -0.95 -22.40
N GLU A 109 5.21 0.06 -21.70
CA GLU A 109 6.53 0.03 -21.07
C GLU A 109 6.45 0.69 -19.70
N PHE A 110 6.97 0.02 -18.67
CA PHE A 110 7.03 0.56 -17.31
C PHE A 110 8.44 0.44 -16.76
N SER A 111 8.92 1.54 -16.20
CA SER A 111 10.16 1.55 -15.44
C SER A 111 9.91 1.11 -13.98
N PRO A 112 10.92 0.53 -13.29
CA PRO A 112 10.80 0.19 -11.87
C PRO A 112 10.32 1.36 -10.97
N SER A 113 10.71 2.60 -11.32
CA SER A 113 10.31 3.83 -10.63
C SER A 113 8.84 4.22 -10.85
N GLU A 114 8.21 3.73 -11.92
CA GLU A 114 6.77 3.86 -12.13
C GLU A 114 6.02 2.74 -11.41
N VAL A 115 6.54 1.51 -11.43
CA VAL A 115 5.91 0.35 -10.78
C VAL A 115 5.76 0.57 -9.27
N VAL A 116 6.75 1.16 -8.60
CA VAL A 116 6.67 1.44 -7.14
C VAL A 116 5.48 2.34 -6.77
N GLN A 117 4.98 3.15 -7.71
CA GLN A 117 3.84 4.05 -7.52
C GLN A 117 2.50 3.42 -7.94
N TRP A 118 2.46 2.14 -8.33
CA TRP A 118 1.20 1.52 -8.73
C TRP A 118 0.26 1.33 -7.55
N SER A 119 -0.99 1.75 -7.75
CA SER A 119 -2.11 1.34 -6.90
C SER A 119 -2.41 -0.16 -7.07
N ASN A 120 -3.11 -0.76 -6.11
CA ASN A 120 -3.68 -2.10 -6.20
C ASN A 120 -4.53 -2.28 -7.48
N HIS A 121 -5.32 -1.27 -7.83
CA HIS A 121 -6.08 -1.27 -9.07
C HIS A 121 -5.17 -1.38 -10.31
N ARG A 122 -4.06 -0.65 -10.33
CA ARG A 122 -3.12 -0.74 -11.45
C ARG A 122 -2.43 -2.11 -11.53
N VAL A 123 -2.12 -2.74 -10.40
CA VAL A 123 -1.60 -4.13 -10.38
C VAL A 123 -2.64 -5.10 -10.98
N MET A 124 -3.93 -4.91 -10.68
CA MET A 124 -5.01 -5.71 -11.27
C MET A 124 -5.12 -5.48 -12.80
N GLU A 125 -4.94 -4.25 -13.29
CA GLU A 125 -4.87 -3.98 -14.74
C GLU A 125 -3.66 -4.65 -15.40
N TRP A 126 -2.49 -4.63 -14.74
CA TRP A 126 -1.32 -5.36 -15.22
C TRP A 126 -1.56 -6.87 -15.33
N LEU A 127 -2.25 -7.48 -14.34
CA LEU A 127 -2.63 -8.90 -14.44
C LEU A 127 -3.50 -9.17 -15.67
N ARG A 128 -4.39 -8.25 -16.04
CA ARG A 128 -5.19 -8.39 -17.26
C ARG A 128 -4.34 -8.31 -18.52
N SER A 129 -3.35 -7.41 -18.57
CA SER A 129 -2.47 -7.27 -19.74
C SER A 129 -1.51 -8.45 -19.94
N VAL A 130 -1.34 -9.31 -18.93
CA VAL A 130 -0.50 -10.53 -19.00
C VAL A 130 -1.34 -11.81 -18.97
N ASP A 131 -2.59 -11.75 -19.43
CA ASP A 131 -3.50 -12.91 -19.55
C ASP A 131 -3.85 -13.62 -18.22
N LEU A 132 -3.85 -12.87 -17.11
CA LEU A 132 -4.23 -13.35 -15.77
C LEU A 132 -5.49 -12.64 -15.23
N ALA A 133 -6.36 -12.17 -16.13
CA ALA A 133 -7.54 -11.38 -15.79
C ALA A 133 -8.49 -12.07 -14.79
N GLU A 134 -8.65 -13.39 -14.88
CA GLU A 134 -9.52 -14.18 -14.00
C GLU A 134 -9.06 -14.17 -12.53
N TYR A 135 -7.76 -13.98 -12.28
CA TYR A 135 -7.18 -13.98 -10.93
C TYR A 135 -7.11 -12.58 -10.31
N ALA A 136 -7.17 -11.52 -11.12
CA ALA A 136 -7.03 -10.15 -10.66
C ALA A 136 -7.99 -9.76 -9.50
N PRO A 137 -9.28 -10.16 -9.49
CA PRO A 137 -10.18 -9.85 -8.37
C PRO A 137 -9.71 -10.36 -7.01
N ASN A 138 -8.88 -11.41 -6.97
CA ASN A 138 -8.34 -11.98 -5.73
C ASN A 138 -7.38 -11.01 -5.01
N LEU A 139 -6.89 -9.97 -5.69
CA LEU A 139 -6.06 -8.94 -5.05
C LEU A 139 -6.85 -7.88 -4.29
N ARG A 140 -8.19 -7.90 -4.31
CA ARG A 140 -8.98 -6.97 -3.51
C ARG A 140 -8.85 -7.33 -2.03
N GLY A 141 -8.35 -6.39 -1.23
CA GLY A 141 -8.15 -6.60 0.21
C GLY A 141 -6.86 -7.33 0.58
N SER A 142 -5.98 -7.64 -0.39
CA SER A 142 -4.72 -8.36 -0.15
C SER A 142 -3.57 -7.44 0.32
N GLY A 143 -3.71 -6.13 0.14
CA GLY A 143 -2.61 -5.17 0.34
C GLY A 143 -1.58 -5.12 -0.79
N VAL A 144 -1.78 -5.85 -1.89
CA VAL A 144 -0.81 -5.84 -3.00
C VAL A 144 -0.90 -4.52 -3.77
N HIS A 145 0.21 -3.80 -3.83
CA HIS A 145 0.40 -2.57 -4.61
C HIS A 145 1.87 -2.47 -5.02
N GLY A 146 2.20 -1.50 -5.87
CA GLY A 146 3.53 -1.32 -6.43
C GLY A 146 4.65 -1.20 -5.40
N GLY A 147 4.41 -0.43 -4.34
CA GLY A 147 5.34 -0.27 -3.22
C GLY A 147 5.69 -1.60 -2.55
N LEU A 148 4.71 -2.46 -2.29
CA LEU A 148 4.95 -3.79 -1.72
C LEU A 148 5.77 -4.67 -2.68
N ILE A 149 5.42 -4.66 -3.97
CA ILE A 149 6.08 -5.46 -5.01
C ILE A 149 7.56 -5.07 -5.14
N MET A 150 7.86 -3.78 -5.09
CA MET A 150 9.22 -3.27 -5.35
C MET A 150 10.10 -3.12 -4.11
N LEU A 151 9.52 -2.96 -2.92
CA LEU A 151 10.27 -2.56 -1.71
C LEU A 151 10.37 -3.65 -0.63
N GLU A 152 9.59 -4.74 -0.71
CA GLU A 152 9.70 -5.87 0.22
C GLU A 152 10.40 -7.05 -0.46
N PRO A 153 11.68 -7.33 -0.15
CA PRO A 153 12.46 -8.38 -0.83
C PRO A 153 11.88 -9.79 -0.69
N ARG A 154 11.09 -10.04 0.36
CA ARG A 154 10.42 -11.33 0.56
C ARG A 154 9.13 -11.45 -0.23
N PHE A 155 8.66 -10.39 -0.87
CA PHE A 155 7.49 -10.43 -1.74
C PHE A 155 7.91 -10.93 -3.13
N THR A 156 7.74 -12.23 -3.36
CA THR A 156 8.15 -12.92 -4.59
C THR A 156 6.98 -13.28 -5.49
N SER A 157 7.26 -13.79 -6.70
CA SER A 157 6.25 -14.35 -7.59
C SER A 157 5.43 -15.49 -6.94
N ASP A 158 6.04 -16.27 -6.04
CA ASP A 158 5.32 -17.29 -5.26
C ASP A 158 4.34 -16.68 -4.26
N THR A 159 4.71 -15.56 -3.61
CA THR A 159 3.80 -14.81 -2.73
C THR A 159 2.63 -14.24 -3.52
N MET A 160 2.90 -13.65 -4.68
CA MET A 160 1.86 -13.20 -5.61
C MET A 160 0.93 -14.36 -6.01
N ALA A 161 1.48 -15.52 -6.38
CA ALA A 161 0.69 -16.69 -6.77
C ALA A 161 -0.24 -17.18 -5.64
N MET A 162 0.24 -17.16 -4.38
CA MET A 162 -0.58 -17.50 -3.22
C MET A 162 -1.74 -16.52 -3.06
N LEU A 163 -1.50 -15.22 -3.16
CA LEU A 163 -2.54 -14.18 -3.03
C LEU A 163 -3.54 -14.19 -4.20
N LEU A 164 -3.10 -14.64 -5.38
CA LEU A 164 -3.97 -14.86 -6.53
C LEU A 164 -4.77 -16.17 -6.44
N ASN A 165 -4.61 -16.97 -5.38
CA ASN A 165 -5.19 -18.30 -5.24
C ASN A 165 -4.83 -19.26 -6.39
N ILE A 166 -3.62 -19.13 -6.96
CA ILE A 166 -3.09 -20.03 -7.97
C ILE A 166 -2.50 -21.25 -7.26
N SER A 167 -3.08 -22.43 -7.48
CA SER A 167 -2.62 -23.67 -6.83
C SER A 167 -1.15 -24.00 -7.21
N PRO A 168 -0.36 -24.62 -6.31
CA PRO A 168 0.99 -25.10 -6.60
C PRO A 168 1.06 -26.08 -7.78
N GLN A 169 -0.02 -26.83 -8.03
CA GLN A 169 -0.11 -27.81 -9.12
C GLN A 169 -0.26 -27.16 -10.50
N LYS A 170 -0.69 -25.90 -10.61
CA LYS A 170 -0.80 -25.16 -11.88
C LYS A 170 0.58 -24.64 -12.35
N THR A 171 1.51 -25.55 -12.62
CA THR A 171 2.93 -25.24 -12.90
C THR A 171 3.13 -24.32 -14.11
N LEU A 172 2.37 -24.52 -15.20
CA LEU A 172 2.43 -23.65 -16.39
C LEU A 172 2.02 -22.20 -16.06
N LEU A 173 0.95 -22.04 -15.29
CA LEU A 173 0.44 -20.73 -14.89
C LEU A 173 1.40 -20.03 -13.94
N ARG A 174 1.99 -20.77 -12.98
CA ARG A 174 3.02 -20.24 -12.08
C ARG A 174 4.28 -19.81 -12.81
N ARG A 175 4.70 -20.59 -13.82
CA ARG A 175 5.83 -20.21 -14.68
C ARG A 175 5.51 -18.94 -15.47
N HIS A 176 4.32 -18.83 -16.05
CA HIS A 176 3.86 -17.63 -16.76
C HIS A 176 3.84 -16.39 -15.86
N LEU A 177 3.27 -16.51 -14.65
CA LEU A 177 3.29 -15.43 -13.65
C LEU A 177 4.73 -15.07 -13.27
N ASN A 178 5.61 -16.04 -13.02
CA ASN A 178 6.99 -15.78 -12.65
C ASN A 178 7.76 -15.00 -13.73
N THR A 179 7.61 -15.39 -15.00
CA THR A 179 8.22 -14.65 -16.12
C THR A 179 7.73 -13.21 -16.18
N ASN A 180 6.41 -13.00 -16.12
CA ASN A 180 5.84 -11.65 -16.17
C ASN A 180 6.19 -10.81 -14.93
N PHE A 181 6.23 -11.42 -13.75
CA PHE A 181 6.62 -10.77 -12.50
C PHE A 181 8.09 -10.31 -12.58
N ASN A 182 9.00 -11.16 -13.06
CA ASN A 182 10.40 -10.79 -13.24
C ASN A 182 10.59 -9.67 -14.26
N ASN A 183 9.81 -9.67 -15.35
CA ASN A 183 9.79 -8.58 -16.31
C ASN A 183 9.28 -7.27 -15.69
N LEU A 184 8.29 -7.34 -14.79
CA LEU A 184 7.73 -6.20 -14.09
C LEU A 184 8.72 -5.55 -13.11
N VAL A 185 9.39 -6.36 -12.28
CA VAL A 185 10.31 -5.86 -11.25
C VAL A 185 11.69 -5.47 -11.81
N GLY A 186 12.05 -6.05 -12.95
CA GLY A 186 13.35 -5.85 -13.60
C GLY A 186 14.51 -6.49 -12.83
N VAL A 187 15.71 -6.37 -13.41
CA VAL A 187 16.94 -7.01 -12.90
C VAL A 187 17.42 -6.43 -11.55
N GLN A 188 16.94 -5.24 -11.17
CA GLN A 188 17.40 -4.50 -9.99
C GLN A 188 16.71 -4.92 -8.67
N ALA A 189 15.67 -5.76 -8.74
CA ALA A 189 14.89 -6.19 -7.58
C ALA A 189 15.23 -7.62 -7.08
N GLN A 190 16.29 -8.25 -7.61
CA GLN A 190 16.80 -9.55 -7.19
C GLN A 190 17.94 -9.44 -6.19
#